data_AF-A0A3B5YXH7-F1
#
_entry.id   AF-A0A3B5YXH7-F1
#
_cell.length_a   1.000
_cell.length_b   1.000
_cell.length_c   1.000
_cell.angle_alpha   90.00
_cell.angle_beta   90.00
_cell.angle_gamma   90.00
#
_symmetry.space_group_name_H-M   'P 1'
#
loop_
_entity.id
_entity.type
_entity.pdbx_description
1 polymer ?
#
loop_
_entity_poly.entity_id
_entity_poly.type
_entity_poly.pdbx_seq_one_letter_code
_entity_poly.pdbx_strand_id
1 'polypeptide(L)'
;MVSEGAMMCLSLAYVADKVPEGRRAAAFGVFSGVCTAGFVGGTIAARFLSVSSTFQVATLASVAAAVYLRAFVQETDRGASLLRDEEASRLLFPTSSSPEEASPRLPHLRKAPSLSEMATLLTSSSTFTRAAVVTFFHSLGETGLQTALLYFLKAQFHYTKNQYANLLLIIGITGSFSQLTMMPFLAPKLGEQKLLVVALTGSCVHGFLYSIAWSFWVPYLAASCVILSILVGPCIRSIVSKKVGPSEQGMVQGCITGISSTASVISPLVFTPLTAWFLSETTPFNFKGFSLACAGFATLVALIMSINMRPAEVQPDTR
;
A
#
# COMPACT_ATOMS: atom_id res chain seq x y z
N MET A 1 17.42 2.40 5.64
CA MET A 1 16.44 1.45 5.05
C MET A 1 15.42 0.91 6.06
N VAL A 2 15.65 1.00 7.38
CA VAL A 2 14.64 0.64 8.42
C VAL A 2 13.46 1.64 8.51
N SER A 3 13.51 2.77 7.79
CA SER A 3 12.55 3.88 7.96
C SER A 3 11.27 3.76 7.13
N GLU A 4 11.34 3.45 5.83
CA GLU A 4 10.16 3.59 4.94
C GLU A 4 9.05 2.58 5.26
N GLY A 5 9.38 1.29 5.33
CA GLY A 5 8.40 0.25 5.64
C GLY A 5 7.79 0.43 7.04
N ALA A 6 8.60 0.80 8.03
CA ALA A 6 8.12 1.05 9.39
C ALA A 6 7.19 2.28 9.45
N MET A 7 7.55 3.38 8.79
CA MET A 7 6.71 4.58 8.71
C MET A 7 5.37 4.28 8.05
N MET A 8 5.36 3.51 6.96
CA MET A 8 4.13 3.12 6.28
C MET A 8 3.23 2.26 7.17
N CYS A 9 3.78 1.20 7.78
CA CYS A 9 3.02 0.33 8.69
C CYS A 9 2.40 1.11 9.87
N LEU A 10 3.20 1.96 10.53
CA LEU A 10 2.74 2.75 11.68
C LEU A 10 1.66 3.76 11.29
N SER A 11 1.85 4.45 10.15
CA SER A 11 0.87 5.43 9.66
C SER A 11 -0.47 4.77 9.32
N LEU A 12 -0.44 3.58 8.71
CA LEU A 12 -1.65 2.84 8.36
C LEU A 12 -2.37 2.31 9.60
N ALA A 13 -1.63 1.81 10.59
CA ALA A 13 -2.19 1.40 11.87
C ALA A 13 -2.86 2.59 12.57
N TYR A 14 -2.18 3.75 12.61
CA TYR A 14 -2.72 4.97 13.20
C TYR A 14 -4.01 5.43 12.50
N VAL A 15 -4.05 5.39 11.16
CA VAL A 15 -5.27 5.68 10.39
C VAL A 15 -6.39 4.71 10.75
N ALA A 16 -6.11 3.41 10.91
CA ALA A 16 -7.11 2.43 11.30
C ALA A 16 -7.68 2.70 12.71
N ASP A 17 -6.82 3.09 13.65
CA ASP A 17 -7.17 3.30 15.06
C ASP A 17 -7.98 4.57 15.29
N LYS A 18 -7.60 5.68 14.64
CA LYS A 18 -8.20 7.00 14.92
C LYS A 18 -9.35 7.36 13.97
N VAL A 19 -9.53 6.65 12.86
CA VAL A 19 -10.59 6.94 11.88
C VAL A 19 -11.80 6.02 12.09
N PRO A 20 -13.04 6.57 12.18
CA PRO A 20 -14.26 5.78 12.26
C PRO A 20 -14.44 4.86 11.06
N GLU A 21 -15.01 3.67 11.29
CA GLU A 21 -15.12 2.58 10.30
C GLU A 21 -15.71 3.03 8.95
N GLY A 22 -16.77 3.83 8.96
CA GLY A 22 -17.43 4.32 7.74
C GLY A 22 -16.54 5.19 6.84
N ARG A 23 -15.42 5.73 7.36
CA ARG A 23 -14.51 6.63 6.63
C ARG A 23 -13.10 6.06 6.43
N ARG A 24 -12.80 4.87 6.96
CA ARG A 24 -11.45 4.28 6.90
C ARG A 24 -10.94 4.08 5.48
N ALA A 25 -11.77 3.58 4.57
CA ALA A 25 -11.42 3.44 3.16
C ALA A 25 -11.00 4.77 2.52
N ALA A 26 -11.78 5.83 2.75
CA ALA A 26 -11.46 7.16 2.27
C ALA A 26 -10.13 7.67 2.87
N ALA A 27 -9.90 7.44 4.17
CA ALA A 27 -8.68 7.86 4.84
C ALA A 27 -7.44 7.10 4.35
N PHE A 28 -7.53 5.77 4.18
CA PHE A 28 -6.47 4.97 3.56
C PHE A 28 -6.20 5.40 2.11
N GLY A 29 -7.25 5.76 1.38
CA GLY A 29 -7.17 6.37 0.06
C GLY A 29 -6.37 7.66 0.08
N VAL A 30 -6.80 8.64 0.86
CA VAL A 30 -6.13 9.94 0.96
C VAL A 30 -4.68 9.78 1.40
N PHE A 31 -4.39 8.95 2.41
CA PHE A 31 -3.03 8.66 2.84
C PHE A 31 -2.16 8.15 1.68
N SER A 32 -2.66 7.13 0.96
CA SER A 32 -1.93 6.57 -0.18
C SER A 32 -1.78 7.59 -1.32
N GLY A 33 -2.81 8.40 -1.55
CA GLY A 33 -2.83 9.45 -2.57
C GLY A 33 -1.81 10.56 -2.32
N VAL A 34 -1.58 10.93 -1.06
CA VAL A 34 -0.51 11.86 -0.66
C VAL A 34 0.87 11.26 -0.96
N CYS A 35 1.09 9.97 -0.65
CA CYS A 35 2.34 9.29 -0.99
C CYS A 35 2.58 9.28 -2.52
N THR A 36 1.57 8.93 -3.31
CA THR A 36 1.66 8.95 -4.78
C THR A 36 1.85 10.36 -5.32
N ALA A 37 1.20 11.38 -4.73
CA ALA A 37 1.40 12.78 -5.14
C ALA A 37 2.82 13.26 -4.84
N GLY A 38 3.41 12.81 -3.72
CA GLY A 38 4.81 13.02 -3.40
C GLY A 38 5.74 12.39 -4.45
N PHE A 39 5.46 11.16 -4.90
CA PHE A 39 6.20 10.50 -5.98
C PHE A 39 6.11 11.28 -7.31
N VAL A 40 4.93 11.77 -7.68
CA VAL A 40 4.73 12.62 -8.87
C VAL A 40 5.53 13.91 -8.74
N GLY A 41 5.39 14.61 -7.61
CA GLY A 41 6.11 15.84 -7.33
C GLY A 41 7.62 15.67 -7.39
N GLY A 42 8.15 14.60 -6.79
CA GLY A 42 9.56 14.24 -6.85
C GLY A 42 10.04 13.95 -8.27
N THR A 43 9.24 13.22 -9.05
CA THR A 43 9.56 12.90 -10.46
C THR A 43 9.59 14.16 -11.33
N ILE A 44 8.66 15.09 -11.12
CA ILE A 44 8.62 16.38 -11.83
C ILE A 44 9.81 17.25 -11.42
N ALA A 45 10.05 17.40 -10.11
CA ALA A 45 11.18 18.19 -9.60
C ALA A 45 12.52 17.68 -10.15
N ALA A 46 12.72 16.36 -10.20
CA ALA A 46 13.93 15.74 -10.74
C ALA A 46 14.18 16.06 -12.23
N ARG A 47 13.18 16.49 -13.01
CA ARG A 47 13.38 16.94 -14.40
C ARG A 47 14.07 18.29 -14.50
N PHE A 48 13.95 19.13 -13.47
CA PHE A 48 14.51 20.48 -13.43
C PHE A 48 15.81 20.55 -12.62
N LEU A 49 16.18 19.46 -11.94
CA LEU A 49 17.37 19.38 -11.09
C LEU A 49 18.49 18.62 -11.80
N SER A 50 19.73 19.05 -11.54
CA SER A 50 20.91 18.27 -11.94
C SER A 50 21.00 16.99 -11.10
N VAL A 51 21.59 15.92 -11.64
CA VAL A 51 21.77 14.63 -10.93
C VAL A 51 22.49 14.84 -9.59
N SER A 52 23.46 15.75 -9.54
CA SER A 52 24.22 16.08 -8.32
C SER A 52 23.35 16.82 -7.29
N SER A 53 22.48 17.73 -7.73
CA SER A 53 21.62 18.53 -6.86
C SER A 53 20.38 17.77 -6.36
N THR A 54 19.89 16.78 -7.11
CA THR A 54 18.67 16.02 -6.76
C THR A 54 18.77 15.40 -5.37
N PHE A 55 19.93 14.81 -5.03
CA PHE A 55 20.13 14.19 -3.72
C PHE A 55 20.13 15.21 -2.58
N GLN A 56 20.75 16.38 -2.80
CA GLN A 56 20.81 17.46 -1.82
C GLN A 56 19.40 18.04 -1.56
N VAL A 57 18.64 18.31 -2.63
CA VAL A 57 17.27 18.83 -2.53
C VAL A 57 16.35 17.84 -1.83
N ALA A 58 16.43 16.54 -2.17
CA ALA A 58 15.65 15.50 -1.50
C ALA A 58 15.98 15.39 0.00
N THR A 59 17.26 15.53 0.37
CA THR A 59 17.70 15.52 1.76
C THR A 59 17.17 16.73 2.52
N LEU A 60 17.30 17.94 1.97
CA LEU A 60 16.80 19.17 2.57
C LEU A 60 15.28 19.14 2.75
N ALA A 61 14.54 18.67 1.74
CA ALA A 61 13.10 18.49 1.82
C ALA A 61 12.69 17.49 2.93
N SER A 62 13.43 16.37 3.05
CA SER A 62 13.18 15.37 4.09
C SER A 62 13.46 15.90 5.50
N VAL A 63 14.55 16.66 5.68
CA VAL A 63 14.86 17.33 6.96
C VAL A 63 13.80 18.38 7.31
N ALA A 64 13.40 19.20 6.34
CA ALA A 64 12.35 20.19 6.53
C ALA A 64 11.02 19.53 6.92
N ALA A 65 10.65 18.41 6.30
CA ALA A 65 9.48 17.63 6.66
C ALA A 65 9.58 17.07 8.09
N ALA A 66 10.73 16.53 8.49
CA ALA A 66 10.94 16.03 9.86
C ALA A 66 10.85 17.15 10.91
N VAL A 67 11.41 18.33 10.62
CA VAL A 67 11.31 19.52 11.48
C VAL A 67 9.86 19.99 11.56
N TYR A 68 9.14 20.03 10.44
CA TYR A 68 7.74 20.40 10.40
C TYR A 68 6.87 19.46 11.25
N LEU A 69 7.06 18.14 11.10
CA LEU A 69 6.38 17.13 11.92
C LEU A 69 6.68 17.33 13.41
N ARG A 70 7.93 17.61 13.79
CA ARG A 70 8.33 17.87 15.18
C ARG A 70 7.76 19.18 15.75
N ALA A 71 7.68 20.23 14.94
CA ALA A 71 7.35 21.57 15.41
C ALA A 71 5.85 21.88 15.39
N PHE A 72 5.12 21.38 14.38
CA PHE A 72 3.75 21.79 14.11
C PHE A 72 2.72 20.67 14.25
N VAL A 73 3.10 19.41 14.11
CA VAL A 73 2.17 18.28 14.33
C VAL A 73 2.14 18.00 15.82
N GLN A 74 1.19 18.62 16.51
CA GLN A 74 0.87 18.28 17.90
C GLN A 74 0.35 16.85 17.95
N GLU A 75 0.90 16.02 18.84
CA GLU A 75 0.37 14.68 19.10
C GLU A 75 -1.08 14.83 19.56
N THR A 76 -2.02 14.22 18.81
CA THR A 76 -3.46 14.28 19.10
C THR A 76 -3.83 13.59 20.42
N ASP A 77 -2.89 12.90 21.10
CA ASP A 77 -3.16 12.25 22.39
C ASP A 77 -2.74 13.11 23.59
N ARG A 78 -3.74 13.76 24.19
CA ARG A 78 -3.74 14.19 25.60
C ARG A 78 -3.39 13.05 26.58
N GLY A 79 -3.42 11.79 26.17
CA GLY A 79 -3.05 10.63 27.00
C GLY A 79 -1.54 10.45 27.17
N ALA A 80 -0.73 10.76 26.15
CA ALA A 80 0.72 10.66 26.24
C ALA A 80 1.33 11.83 27.05
N SER A 81 0.71 13.01 27.00
CA SER A 81 1.09 14.13 27.86
C SER A 81 0.83 13.85 29.34
N LEU A 82 -0.25 13.13 29.69
CA LEU A 82 -0.51 12.74 31.08
C LEU A 82 0.50 11.73 31.61
N LEU A 83 0.93 10.76 30.78
CA LEU A 83 1.99 9.81 31.16
C LEU A 83 3.35 10.52 31.30
N ARG A 84 3.61 11.52 30.47
CA ARG A 84 4.85 12.30 30.50
C ARG A 84 4.88 13.32 31.65
N ASP A 85 3.74 13.92 32.01
CA ASP A 85 3.60 14.79 33.18
C ASP A 85 3.64 13.99 34.49
N GLU A 86 3.12 12.76 34.50
CA GLU A 86 3.28 11.81 35.61
C GLU A 86 4.75 11.41 35.79
N GLU A 87 5.45 11.06 34.71
CA GLU A 87 6.89 10.75 34.77
C GLU A 87 7.74 11.96 35.17
N ALA A 88 7.42 13.16 34.65
CA ALA A 88 8.11 14.40 35.01
C ALA A 88 7.84 14.81 36.48
N SER A 89 6.61 14.64 36.97
CA SER A 89 6.24 14.95 38.36
C SER A 89 6.87 13.96 39.35
N ARG A 90 7.00 12.68 39.00
CA ARG A 90 7.70 11.67 39.82
C ARG A 90 9.20 11.89 39.90
N LEU A 91 9.81 12.48 38.86
CA LEU A 91 11.24 12.83 38.85
C LEU A 91 11.54 14.12 39.62
N LEU A 92 10.57 15.03 39.74
CA LEU A 92 10.71 16.31 40.45
C LEU A 92 10.41 16.22 41.96
N PHE A 93 9.61 15.24 42.39
CA PHE A 93 9.30 14.99 43.80
C PHE A 93 9.62 13.54 44.19
N PRO A 94 10.86 13.23 44.60
CA PRO A 94 11.15 11.94 45.20
C PRO A 94 10.56 11.93 46.61
N THR A 95 9.32 11.49 46.76
CA THR A 95 8.75 11.22 48.09
C THR A 95 9.56 10.11 48.74
N SER A 96 10.30 10.50 49.79
CA SER A 96 11.12 9.66 50.64
C SER A 96 10.27 8.66 51.41
N SER A 97 10.27 7.39 51.00
CA SER A 97 9.98 6.26 51.89
C SER A 97 10.40 4.93 51.26
N SER A 98 11.39 4.29 51.92
CA SER A 98 11.81 2.88 51.91
C SER A 98 12.29 2.21 50.60
N PRO A 99 13.37 1.40 50.65
CA PRO A 99 13.92 0.70 49.50
C PRO A 99 13.26 -0.68 49.33
N GLU A 100 12.08 -0.74 48.72
CA GLU A 100 11.52 -2.00 48.22
C GLU A 100 10.65 -1.72 46.99
N GLU A 101 10.98 -2.39 45.88
CA GLU A 101 10.19 -2.56 44.67
C GLU A 101 9.51 -1.33 44.04
N ALA A 102 10.16 -0.68 43.08
CA ALA A 102 9.48 -0.16 41.87
C ALA A 102 10.50 0.35 40.85
N SER A 103 11.14 -0.55 40.10
CA SER A 103 11.66 -0.16 38.78
C SER A 103 10.50 0.46 37.99
N PRO A 104 10.69 1.59 37.28
CA PRO A 104 9.69 2.12 36.38
C PRO A 104 9.51 1.08 35.27
N ARG A 105 8.49 0.22 35.41
CA ARG A 105 8.18 -0.77 34.40
C ARG A 105 7.64 0.02 33.21
N LEU A 106 8.49 0.20 32.18
CA LEU A 106 8.01 0.52 30.84
C LEU A 106 6.75 -0.32 30.58
N PRO A 107 5.68 0.25 29.97
CA PRO A 107 4.52 -0.53 29.61
C PRO A 107 5.03 -1.79 28.90
N HIS A 108 4.65 -2.94 29.44
CA HIS A 108 5.22 -4.23 29.06
C HIS A 108 5.26 -4.28 27.53
N LEU A 109 6.45 -4.16 26.94
CA LEU A 109 6.58 -4.12 25.49
C LEU A 109 6.03 -5.47 25.03
N ARG A 110 4.80 -5.46 24.53
CA ARG A 110 4.10 -6.71 24.21
C ARG A 110 5.02 -7.41 23.22
N LYS A 111 5.50 -8.59 23.61
CA LYS A 111 6.47 -9.35 22.83
C LYS A 111 5.93 -9.40 21.39
N ALA A 112 6.75 -9.03 20.42
CA ALA A 112 6.31 -9.04 19.02
C ALA A 112 5.65 -10.40 18.74
N PRO A 113 4.42 -10.42 18.20
CA PRO A 113 3.69 -11.66 18.03
C PRO A 113 4.52 -12.64 17.20
N SER A 114 4.49 -13.90 17.58
CA SER A 114 5.24 -14.92 16.84
C SER A 114 4.69 -15.07 15.41
N LEU A 115 5.52 -15.51 14.46
CA LEU A 115 5.04 -15.81 13.10
C LEU A 115 3.88 -16.81 13.10
N SER A 116 3.84 -17.70 14.10
CA SER A 116 2.73 -18.64 14.33
C SER A 116 1.44 -17.92 14.71
N GLU A 117 1.49 -16.94 15.62
CA GLU A 117 0.33 -16.12 15.99
C GLU A 117 -0.20 -15.31 14.81
N MET A 118 0.70 -14.74 14.00
CA MET A 118 0.32 -14.04 12.77
C MET A 118 -0.36 -14.99 11.77
N ALA A 119 0.21 -16.19 11.57
CA ALA A 119 -0.37 -17.19 10.68
C ALA A 119 -1.75 -17.65 11.18
N THR A 120 -1.88 -17.85 12.49
CA THR A 120 -3.14 -18.23 13.14
C THR A 120 -4.19 -17.14 13.00
N LEU A 121 -3.80 -15.86 13.12
CA LEU A 121 -4.71 -14.74 12.88
C LEU A 121 -5.19 -14.72 11.43
N LEU A 122 -4.26 -14.88 10.47
CA LEU A 122 -4.60 -14.86 9.06
C LEU A 122 -5.50 -16.03 8.64
N THR A 123 -5.41 -17.17 9.33
CA THR A 123 -6.24 -18.36 9.08
C THR A 123 -7.49 -18.44 9.97
N SER A 124 -7.61 -17.57 10.97
CA SER A 124 -8.69 -17.59 11.97
C SER A 124 -10.09 -17.43 11.37
N SER A 125 -10.21 -16.73 10.25
CA SER A 125 -11.49 -16.51 9.59
C SER A 125 -11.36 -16.61 8.07
N SER A 126 -12.44 -17.08 7.42
CA SER A 126 -12.52 -17.12 5.97
C SER A 126 -12.30 -15.74 5.33
N THR A 127 -12.65 -14.65 6.04
CA THR A 127 -12.45 -13.28 5.55
C THR A 127 -10.96 -12.89 5.56
N PHE A 128 -10.23 -13.20 6.64
CA PHE A 128 -8.79 -12.91 6.71
C PHE A 128 -8.01 -13.77 5.72
N THR A 129 -8.31 -15.06 5.62
CA THR A 129 -7.66 -15.95 4.65
C THR A 129 -7.87 -15.43 3.23
N ARG A 130 -9.08 -15.03 2.88
CA ARG A 130 -9.38 -14.47 1.56
C ARG A 130 -8.69 -13.12 1.35
N ALA A 131 -8.73 -12.22 2.32
CA ALA A 131 -8.01 -10.95 2.23
C ALA A 131 -6.50 -11.15 2.05
N ALA A 132 -5.92 -12.15 2.71
CA ALA A 132 -4.52 -12.52 2.56
C ALA A 132 -4.21 -13.01 1.14
N VAL A 133 -5.03 -13.92 0.61
CA VAL A 133 -4.89 -14.44 -0.76
C VAL A 133 -5.06 -13.31 -1.79
N VAL A 134 -6.08 -12.47 -1.65
CA VAL A 134 -6.31 -11.31 -2.53
C VAL A 134 -5.10 -10.36 -2.46
N THR A 135 -4.62 -10.03 -1.27
CA THR A 135 -3.44 -9.16 -1.08
C THR A 135 -2.20 -9.75 -1.75
N PHE A 136 -1.95 -11.04 -1.55
CA PHE A 136 -0.79 -11.73 -2.11
C PHE A 136 -0.83 -11.72 -3.64
N PHE A 137 -1.90 -12.21 -4.24
CA PHE A 137 -2.00 -12.34 -5.69
C PHE A 137 -2.09 -10.98 -6.40
N HIS A 138 -2.78 -10.00 -5.82
CA HIS A 138 -2.78 -8.64 -6.36
C HIS A 138 -1.39 -8.00 -6.28
N SER A 139 -0.69 -8.11 -5.14
CA SER A 139 0.68 -7.56 -5.00
C SER A 139 1.68 -8.26 -5.92
N LEU A 140 1.55 -9.58 -6.08
CA LEU A 140 2.35 -10.40 -6.98
C LEU A 140 2.16 -9.95 -8.43
N GLY A 141 0.91 -9.78 -8.85
CA GLY A 141 0.53 -9.32 -10.19
C GLY A 141 0.94 -7.88 -10.46
N GLU A 142 0.63 -6.94 -9.57
CA GLU A 142 0.97 -5.52 -9.75
C GLU A 142 2.49 -5.31 -9.80
N THR A 143 3.25 -5.93 -8.90
CA THR A 143 4.72 -5.87 -8.95
C THR A 143 5.26 -6.56 -10.20
N GLY A 144 4.60 -7.63 -10.65
CA GLY A 144 4.99 -8.38 -11.85
C GLY A 144 4.81 -7.54 -13.11
N LEU A 145 3.70 -6.81 -13.15
CA LEU A 145 3.40 -5.84 -14.19
C LEU A 145 4.46 -4.74 -14.21
N GLN A 146 4.75 -4.11 -13.07
CA GLN A 146 5.74 -3.02 -12.97
C GLN A 146 7.15 -3.46 -13.37
N THR A 147 7.57 -4.65 -12.94
CA THR A 147 8.90 -5.20 -13.26
C THR A 147 9.04 -5.55 -14.74
N ALA A 148 8.02 -6.12 -15.38
CA ALA A 148 8.06 -6.51 -16.78
C ALA A 148 7.76 -5.36 -17.76
N LEU A 149 6.96 -4.36 -17.35
CA LEU A 149 6.39 -3.34 -18.24
C LEU A 149 7.46 -2.55 -19.00
N LEU A 150 8.48 -2.04 -18.30
CA LEU A 150 9.48 -1.19 -18.95
C LEU A 150 10.29 -1.96 -20.01
N TYR A 151 10.63 -3.23 -19.74
CA TYR A 151 11.32 -4.10 -20.69
C TYR A 151 10.44 -4.43 -21.89
N PHE A 152 9.18 -4.79 -21.66
CA PHE A 152 8.21 -5.04 -22.73
C PHE A 152 8.04 -3.82 -23.64
N LEU A 153 7.83 -2.63 -23.07
CA LEU A 153 7.69 -1.39 -23.85
C LEU A 153 8.97 -1.05 -24.62
N LYS A 154 10.16 -1.41 -24.10
CA LYS A 154 11.41 -1.26 -24.84
C LYS A 154 11.44 -2.18 -26.06
N ALA A 155 11.12 -3.45 -25.86
CA ALA A 155 11.26 -4.48 -26.87
C ALA A 155 10.15 -4.45 -27.94
N GLN A 156 8.97 -3.92 -27.60
CA GLN A 156 7.83 -3.83 -28.50
C GLN A 156 7.76 -2.48 -29.23
N PHE A 157 8.05 -1.38 -28.54
CA PHE A 157 7.83 -0.02 -29.05
C PHE A 157 9.07 0.88 -29.03
N HIS A 158 10.23 0.34 -28.65
CA HIS A 158 11.49 1.08 -28.56
C HIS A 158 11.42 2.34 -27.68
N TYR A 159 10.63 2.29 -26.60
CA TYR A 159 10.40 3.46 -25.73
C TYR A 159 11.70 4.19 -25.36
N THR A 160 11.64 5.51 -25.50
CA THR A 160 12.70 6.44 -25.09
C THR A 160 12.52 6.82 -23.61
N LYS A 161 13.57 7.40 -23.01
CA LYS A 161 13.53 7.92 -21.63
C LYS A 161 12.32 8.84 -21.39
N ASN A 162 12.01 9.71 -22.36
CA ASN A 162 10.90 10.66 -22.24
C ASN A 162 9.54 9.96 -22.26
N GLN A 163 9.37 8.92 -23.08
CA GLN A 163 8.12 8.15 -23.12
C GLN A 163 7.89 7.38 -21.81
N TYR A 164 8.94 6.77 -21.25
CA TYR A 164 8.84 6.17 -19.91
C TYR A 164 8.46 7.19 -18.85
N ALA A 165 9.14 8.34 -18.83
CA ALA A 165 8.87 9.37 -17.85
C ALA A 165 7.46 9.96 -17.99
N ASN A 166 6.93 10.06 -19.20
CA ASN A 166 5.55 10.52 -19.43
C ASN A 166 4.53 9.47 -18.99
N LEU A 167 4.78 8.19 -19.29
CA LEU A 167 3.91 7.09 -18.86
C LEU A 167 3.83 7.01 -17.33
N LEU A 168 4.98 7.03 -16.64
CA LEU A 168 5.04 7.00 -15.18
C LEU A 168 4.37 8.22 -14.54
N LEU A 169 4.49 9.39 -15.16
CA LEU A 169 3.84 10.62 -14.71
C LEU A 169 2.31 10.55 -14.88
N ILE A 170 1.82 9.98 -15.98
CA ILE A 170 0.38 9.73 -16.20
C ILE A 170 -0.15 8.75 -15.15
N ILE A 171 0.54 7.64 -14.90
CA ILE A 171 0.20 6.65 -13.86
C ILE A 171 0.13 7.33 -12.50
N GLY A 172 1.15 8.12 -12.15
CA GLY A 172 1.22 8.82 -10.88
C GLY A 172 0.12 9.86 -10.70
N ILE A 173 -0.11 10.75 -11.67
CA ILE A 173 -1.17 11.77 -11.60
C ILE A 173 -2.54 11.12 -11.50
N THR A 174 -2.80 10.13 -12.35
CA THR A 174 -4.07 9.39 -12.35
C THR A 174 -4.28 8.65 -11.03
N GLY A 175 -3.22 8.05 -10.49
CA GLY A 175 -3.21 7.37 -9.20
C GLY A 175 -3.51 8.32 -8.04
N SER A 176 -2.81 9.45 -7.98
CA SER A 176 -3.03 10.51 -6.98
C SER A 176 -4.46 11.04 -7.05
N PHE A 177 -4.96 11.36 -8.25
CA PHE A 177 -6.33 11.84 -8.43
C PHE A 177 -7.35 10.80 -7.95
N SER A 178 -7.18 9.53 -8.34
CA SER A 178 -8.05 8.44 -7.92
C SER A 178 -8.09 8.30 -6.40
N GLN A 179 -6.93 8.28 -5.74
CA GLN A 179 -6.85 8.05 -4.30
C GLN A 179 -7.31 9.25 -3.47
N LEU A 180 -7.01 10.48 -3.92
CA LEU A 180 -7.39 11.71 -3.21
C LEU A 180 -8.86 12.09 -3.43
N THR A 181 -9.42 11.79 -4.60
CA THR A 181 -10.76 12.27 -5.01
C THR A 181 -11.75 11.13 -5.19
N MET A 182 -11.39 10.10 -5.96
CA MET A 182 -12.33 9.01 -6.26
C MET A 182 -12.53 8.09 -5.07
N MET A 183 -11.50 7.78 -4.28
CA MET A 183 -11.65 6.90 -3.12
C MET A 183 -12.63 7.50 -2.08
N PRO A 184 -12.49 8.77 -1.64
CA PRO A 184 -13.46 9.37 -0.71
C PRO A 184 -14.87 9.49 -1.27
N PHE A 185 -15.02 9.60 -2.60
CA PHE A 185 -16.32 9.71 -3.25
C PHE A 185 -17.02 8.36 -3.46
N LEU A 186 -16.29 7.34 -3.90
CA LEU A 186 -16.82 6.03 -4.27
C LEU A 186 -17.00 5.11 -3.06
N ALA A 187 -16.09 5.13 -2.09
CA ALA A 187 -16.15 4.26 -0.91
C ALA A 187 -17.48 4.37 -0.14
N PRO A 188 -18.01 5.57 0.21
CA PRO A 188 -19.29 5.67 0.91
C PRO A 188 -20.50 5.30 0.03
N LYS A 189 -20.39 5.43 -1.30
CA LYS A 189 -21.51 5.18 -2.23
C LYS A 189 -21.67 3.72 -2.63
N LEU A 190 -20.56 3.05 -2.94
CA LEU A 190 -20.57 1.67 -3.43
C LEU A 190 -20.35 0.65 -2.31
N GLY A 191 -19.75 1.06 -1.20
CA GLY A 191 -19.24 0.15 -0.19
C GLY A 191 -17.94 -0.51 -0.63
N GLU A 192 -17.10 -0.84 0.34
CA GLU A 192 -15.70 -1.21 0.11
C GLU A 192 -15.52 -2.54 -0.61
N GLN A 193 -16.42 -3.50 -0.39
CA GLN A 193 -16.33 -4.80 -1.05
C GLN A 193 -16.72 -4.72 -2.53
N LYS A 194 -17.80 -4.02 -2.87
CA LYS A 194 -18.18 -3.81 -4.27
C LYS A 194 -17.09 -2.98 -4.97
N LEU A 195 -16.58 -1.95 -4.29
CA LEU A 195 -15.49 -1.14 -4.80
C LEU A 195 -14.20 -1.97 -5.01
N LEU A 196 -13.89 -2.91 -4.12
CA LEU A 196 -12.76 -3.84 -4.28
C LEU A 196 -12.90 -4.69 -5.56
N VAL A 197 -14.08 -5.25 -5.81
CA VAL A 197 -14.34 -6.05 -7.03
C VAL A 197 -14.20 -5.18 -8.29
N VAL A 198 -14.73 -3.96 -8.28
CA VAL A 198 -14.59 -3.00 -9.39
C VAL A 198 -13.12 -2.63 -9.60
N ALA A 199 -12.38 -2.36 -8.53
CA ALA A 199 -10.96 -2.00 -8.57
C ALA A 199 -10.10 -3.16 -9.11
N LEU A 200 -10.34 -4.39 -8.66
CA LEU A 200 -9.66 -5.59 -9.15
C LEU A 200 -10.01 -5.90 -10.61
N THR A 201 -11.25 -5.65 -11.02
CA THR A 201 -11.65 -5.75 -12.43
C THR A 201 -10.86 -4.75 -13.28
N GLY A 202 -10.77 -3.50 -12.83
CA GLY A 202 -9.92 -2.47 -13.45
C GLY A 202 -8.45 -2.89 -13.51
N SER A 203 -7.93 -3.53 -12.45
CA SER A 203 -6.57 -4.07 -12.40
C SER A 203 -6.35 -5.21 -13.40
N CYS A 204 -7.32 -6.10 -13.60
CA CYS A 204 -7.25 -7.15 -14.62
C CYS A 204 -7.24 -6.56 -16.03
N VAL A 205 -8.18 -5.64 -16.32
CA VAL A 205 -8.24 -4.94 -17.62
C VAL A 205 -6.93 -4.23 -17.89
N HIS A 206 -6.40 -3.50 -16.90
CA HIS A 206 -5.11 -2.83 -16.94
C HIS A 206 -3.97 -3.78 -17.32
N GLY A 207 -3.83 -4.91 -16.63
CA GLY A 207 -2.77 -5.89 -16.88
C GLY A 207 -2.87 -6.55 -18.25
N PHE A 208 -4.06 -6.99 -18.66
CA PHE A 208 -4.26 -7.61 -19.97
C PHE A 208 -4.14 -6.62 -21.13
N LEU A 209 -4.57 -5.37 -20.96
CA LEU A 209 -4.44 -4.36 -22.00
C LEU A 209 -2.97 -4.03 -22.28
N TYR A 210 -2.12 -4.02 -21.25
CA TYR A 210 -0.68 -3.92 -21.45
C TYR A 210 -0.09 -5.13 -22.17
N SER A 211 -0.51 -6.35 -21.83
CA SER A 211 0.07 -7.56 -22.42
C SER A 211 -0.20 -7.67 -23.92
N ILE A 212 -1.36 -7.20 -24.39
CA ILE A 212 -1.75 -7.25 -25.80
C ILE A 212 -1.49 -5.96 -26.57
N ALA A 213 -0.74 -5.01 -26.00
CA ALA A 213 -0.57 -3.69 -26.59
C ALA A 213 -0.09 -3.78 -28.05
N TRP A 214 -0.99 -3.43 -28.97
CA TRP A 214 -0.76 -3.54 -30.43
C TRP A 214 -0.29 -2.23 -31.05
N SER A 215 -0.43 -1.11 -30.34
CA SER A 215 -0.08 0.22 -30.82
C SER A 215 0.50 1.09 -29.70
N PHE A 216 1.26 2.13 -30.09
CA PHE A 216 2.00 2.98 -29.17
C PHE A 216 1.12 3.72 -28.15
N TRP A 217 -0.15 3.97 -28.48
CA TRP A 217 -1.11 4.69 -27.64
C TRP A 217 -1.77 3.78 -26.58
N VAL A 218 -1.79 2.46 -26.81
CA VAL A 218 -2.45 1.49 -25.93
C VAL A 218 -1.85 1.46 -24.52
N PRO A 219 -0.51 1.52 -24.34
CA PRO A 219 0.08 1.66 -23.02
C PRO A 219 -0.41 2.89 -22.23
N TYR A 220 -0.64 4.02 -22.91
CA TYR A 220 -1.16 5.22 -22.26
C TYR A 220 -2.65 5.08 -21.91
N LEU A 221 -3.44 4.38 -22.74
CA LEU A 221 -4.82 4.02 -22.37
C LEU A 221 -4.81 3.07 -21.16
N ALA A 222 -3.97 2.04 -21.16
CA ALA A 222 -3.83 1.10 -20.03
C ALA A 222 -3.41 1.82 -18.74
N ALA A 223 -2.50 2.80 -18.82
CA ALA A 223 -2.13 3.65 -17.70
C ALA A 223 -3.32 4.43 -17.12
N SER A 224 -4.32 4.81 -17.94
CA SER A 224 -5.53 5.45 -17.41
C SER A 224 -6.41 4.49 -16.59
N CYS A 225 -6.39 3.18 -16.87
CA CYS A 225 -7.10 2.17 -16.09
C CYS A 225 -6.56 2.01 -14.65
N VAL A 226 -5.36 2.52 -14.37
CA VAL A 226 -4.81 2.63 -13.00
C VAL A 226 -5.75 3.38 -12.07
N ILE A 227 -6.58 4.28 -12.61
CA ILE A 227 -7.59 5.01 -11.84
C ILE A 227 -8.50 4.09 -11.01
N LEU A 228 -8.74 2.86 -11.47
CA LEU A 228 -9.49 1.86 -10.69
C LEU A 228 -8.56 0.93 -9.93
N SER A 229 -7.47 0.45 -10.56
CA SER A 229 -6.54 -0.51 -9.95
C SER A 229 -5.99 -0.04 -8.60
N ILE A 230 -5.66 1.24 -8.51
CA ILE A 230 -4.97 1.79 -7.33
C ILE A 230 -5.86 1.87 -6.07
N LEU A 231 -7.17 1.64 -6.22
CA LEU A 231 -8.14 1.62 -5.13
C LEU A 231 -8.14 0.29 -4.35
N VAL A 232 -7.54 -0.77 -4.91
CA VAL A 232 -7.52 -2.11 -4.29
C VAL A 232 -6.90 -2.08 -2.89
N GLY A 233 -5.72 -1.46 -2.74
CA GLY A 233 -4.99 -1.40 -1.47
C GLY A 233 -5.82 -0.78 -0.33
N PRO A 234 -6.34 0.47 -0.49
CA PRO A 234 -7.23 1.08 0.49
C PRO A 234 -8.49 0.28 0.81
N CYS A 235 -9.10 -0.39 -0.18
CA CYS A 235 -10.29 -1.21 0.05
C CYS A 235 -9.99 -2.43 0.93
N ILE A 236 -8.94 -3.19 0.62
CA ILE A 236 -8.54 -4.37 1.40
C ILE A 236 -8.23 -3.96 2.84
N ARG A 237 -7.43 -2.90 3.02
CA ARG A 237 -7.03 -2.43 4.36
C ARG A 237 -8.24 -2.01 5.19
N SER A 238 -9.22 -1.35 4.57
CA SER A 238 -10.46 -0.97 5.26
C SER A 238 -11.31 -2.17 5.64
N ILE A 239 -11.55 -3.11 4.71
CA ILE A 239 -12.34 -4.33 4.95
C ILE A 239 -11.75 -5.13 6.12
N VAL A 240 -10.44 -5.30 6.10
CA VAL A 240 -9.69 -6.03 7.12
C VAL A 240 -9.72 -5.28 8.47
N SER A 241 -9.61 -3.96 8.47
CA SER A 241 -9.68 -3.15 9.71
C SER A 241 -11.01 -3.28 10.45
N LYS A 242 -12.12 -3.51 9.74
CA LYS A 242 -13.47 -3.63 10.35
C LYS A 242 -13.73 -5.00 10.98
N LYS A 243 -12.79 -5.93 10.86
CA LYS A 243 -12.91 -7.30 11.38
C LYS A 243 -12.11 -7.53 12.65
N VAL A 244 -11.41 -6.51 13.15
CA VAL A 244 -10.61 -6.57 14.37
C VAL A 244 -10.85 -5.36 15.28
N GLY A 245 -10.61 -5.55 16.58
CA GLY A 245 -10.69 -4.47 17.56
C GLY A 245 -9.54 -3.46 17.44
N PRO A 246 -9.64 -2.29 18.10
CA PRO A 246 -8.58 -1.26 18.09
C PRO A 246 -7.21 -1.76 18.57
N SER A 247 -7.17 -2.70 19.53
CA SER A 247 -5.93 -3.25 20.08
C SER A 247 -5.18 -4.19 19.13
N GLU A 248 -5.79 -4.56 17.99
CA GLU A 248 -5.27 -5.55 17.04
C GLU A 248 -4.98 -4.94 15.66
N GLN A 249 -5.35 -3.69 15.39
CA GLN A 249 -5.19 -3.04 14.09
C GLN A 249 -3.74 -3.04 13.62
N GLY A 250 -2.80 -2.66 14.49
CA GLY A 250 -1.38 -2.61 14.15
C GLY A 250 -0.83 -3.97 13.72
N MET A 251 -1.22 -5.04 14.41
CA MET A 251 -0.85 -6.41 14.05
C MET A 251 -1.42 -6.80 12.69
N VAL A 252 -2.71 -6.55 12.47
CA VAL A 252 -3.38 -6.95 11.22
C VAL A 252 -2.90 -6.16 10.00
N GLN A 253 -2.73 -4.84 10.11
CA GLN A 253 -2.17 -4.03 9.02
C GLN A 253 -0.70 -4.40 8.77
N GLY A 254 0.04 -4.75 9.82
CA GLY A 254 1.38 -5.33 9.72
C GLY A 254 1.38 -6.64 8.92
N CYS A 255 0.47 -7.58 9.21
CA CYS A 255 0.33 -8.83 8.47
C CYS A 255 0.01 -8.62 6.99
N ILE A 256 -0.96 -7.75 6.67
CA ILE A 256 -1.31 -7.42 5.28
C ILE A 256 -0.11 -6.81 4.54
N THR A 257 0.63 -5.90 5.19
CA THR A 257 1.82 -5.29 4.59
C THR A 257 2.95 -6.32 4.41
N GLY A 258 3.11 -7.24 5.36
CA GLY A 258 4.05 -8.36 5.27
C GLY A 258 3.74 -9.29 4.10
N ILE A 259 2.47 -9.67 3.91
CA ILE A 259 2.02 -10.47 2.75
C ILE A 259 2.34 -9.76 1.43
N SER A 260 2.00 -8.48 1.34
CA SER A 260 2.28 -7.67 0.15
C SER A 260 3.78 -7.57 -0.14
N SER A 261 4.60 -7.40 0.90
CA SER A 261 6.07 -7.34 0.81
C SER A 261 6.65 -8.67 0.32
N THR A 262 6.20 -9.79 0.87
CA THR A 262 6.61 -11.13 0.43
C THR A 262 6.27 -11.38 -1.02
N ALA A 263 5.04 -11.04 -1.44
CA ALA A 263 4.64 -11.12 -2.85
C ALA A 263 5.51 -10.24 -3.75
N SER A 264 5.89 -9.04 -3.28
CA SER A 264 6.75 -8.10 -4.01
C SER A 264 8.20 -8.60 -4.14
N VAL A 265 8.68 -9.43 -3.21
CA VAL A 265 9.99 -10.10 -3.30
C VAL A 265 9.92 -11.27 -4.28
N ILE A 266 8.87 -12.08 -4.23
CA ILE A 266 8.68 -13.24 -5.11
C ILE A 266 8.46 -12.79 -6.55
N SER A 267 7.75 -11.69 -6.76
CA SER A 267 7.31 -11.24 -8.08
C SER A 267 8.47 -11.05 -9.08
N PRO A 268 9.52 -10.25 -8.82
CA PRO A 268 10.66 -10.12 -9.73
C PRO A 268 11.37 -11.46 -10.01
N LEU A 269 11.43 -12.39 -9.04
CA LEU A 269 12.06 -13.70 -9.22
C LEU A 269 11.31 -14.58 -10.22
N VAL A 270 10.00 -14.37 -10.38
CA VAL A 270 9.16 -15.08 -11.36
C VAL A 270 9.10 -14.32 -12.68
N PHE A 271 8.75 -13.03 -12.65
CA PHE A 271 8.45 -12.27 -13.85
C PHE A 271 9.69 -11.76 -14.60
N THR A 272 10.81 -11.51 -13.93
CA THR A 272 12.04 -11.07 -14.61
C THR A 272 12.59 -12.15 -15.56
N PRO A 273 12.85 -13.40 -15.12
CA PRO A 273 13.34 -14.43 -16.04
C PRO A 273 12.31 -14.80 -17.10
N LEU A 274 11.02 -14.78 -16.75
CA LEU A 274 9.95 -15.00 -17.73
C LEU A 274 9.94 -13.93 -18.83
N THR A 275 10.09 -12.66 -18.43
CA THR A 275 10.22 -11.54 -19.39
C THR A 275 11.46 -11.70 -20.24
N ALA A 276 12.60 -12.02 -19.64
CA ALA A 276 13.84 -12.24 -20.39
C ALA A 276 13.70 -13.36 -21.43
N TRP A 277 13.04 -14.47 -21.08
CA TRP A 277 12.83 -15.60 -21.99
C TRP A 277 11.86 -15.26 -23.14
N PHE A 278 10.81 -14.49 -22.88
CA PHE A 278 9.85 -14.08 -23.92
C PHE A 278 10.31 -12.86 -24.74
N LEU A 279 11.46 -12.28 -24.40
CA LEU A 279 12.13 -11.24 -25.18
C LEU A 279 13.42 -11.72 -25.87
N SER A 280 13.85 -12.97 -25.63
CA SER A 280 15.04 -13.55 -26.27
C SER A 280 14.72 -14.09 -27.67
N GLU A 281 15.76 -14.50 -28.40
CA GLU A 281 15.61 -15.19 -29.69
C GLU A 281 15.06 -16.62 -29.56
N THR A 282 15.10 -17.19 -28.34
CA THR A 282 14.70 -18.56 -28.02
C THR A 282 13.28 -18.65 -27.44
N THR A 283 12.40 -17.70 -27.79
CA THR A 283 11.02 -17.68 -27.30
C THR A 283 10.25 -18.92 -27.76
N PRO A 284 9.43 -19.53 -26.88
CA PRO A 284 8.63 -20.70 -27.25
C PRO A 284 7.52 -20.36 -28.25
N PHE A 285 7.00 -19.13 -28.21
CA PHE A 285 6.04 -18.58 -29.16
C PHE A 285 6.13 -17.06 -29.17
N ASN A 286 5.70 -16.44 -30.28
CA ASN A 286 5.82 -15.00 -30.47
C ASN A 286 4.73 -14.23 -29.69
N PHE A 287 4.97 -14.02 -28.40
CA PHE A 287 4.15 -13.15 -27.57
C PHE A 287 4.98 -12.45 -26.50
N LYS A 288 5.59 -11.31 -26.87
CA LYS A 288 6.46 -10.51 -25.99
C LYS A 288 5.76 -10.04 -24.69
N GLY A 289 4.44 -9.89 -24.72
CA GLY A 289 3.63 -9.48 -23.57
C GLY A 289 3.25 -10.60 -22.61
N PHE A 290 3.71 -11.83 -22.82
CA PHE A 290 3.29 -13.00 -22.03
C PHE A 290 3.50 -12.85 -20.53
N SER A 291 4.65 -12.32 -20.11
CA SER A 291 4.93 -12.06 -18.68
C SER A 291 3.91 -11.11 -18.04
N LEU A 292 3.49 -10.07 -18.77
CA LEU A 292 2.44 -9.14 -18.35
C LEU A 292 1.07 -9.83 -18.29
N ALA A 293 0.79 -10.75 -19.22
CA ALA A 293 -0.43 -11.54 -19.19
C ALA A 293 -0.46 -12.45 -17.94
N CYS A 294 0.64 -13.10 -17.58
CA CYS A 294 0.77 -13.88 -16.35
C CYS A 294 0.53 -13.02 -15.10
N ALA A 295 1.02 -11.78 -15.08
CA ALA A 295 0.74 -10.82 -14.00
C ALA A 295 -0.76 -10.44 -13.94
N GLY A 296 -1.39 -10.27 -15.11
CA GLY A 296 -2.84 -10.12 -15.24
C GLY A 296 -3.62 -11.33 -14.69
N PHE A 297 -3.17 -12.55 -14.97
CA PHE A 297 -3.77 -13.78 -14.42
C PHE A 297 -3.59 -13.90 -12.91
N ALA A 298 -2.44 -13.50 -12.35
CA ALA A 298 -2.28 -13.43 -10.90
C ALA A 298 -3.34 -12.48 -10.28
N THR A 299 -3.56 -11.32 -10.90
CA THR A 299 -4.61 -10.39 -10.45
C THR A 299 -6.01 -10.97 -10.65
N LEU A 300 -6.25 -11.75 -11.70
CA LEU A 300 -7.52 -12.44 -11.92
C LEU A 300 -7.84 -13.43 -10.80
N VAL A 301 -6.84 -14.14 -10.26
CA VAL A 301 -7.02 -14.99 -9.06
C VAL A 301 -7.49 -14.14 -7.88
N ALA A 302 -6.88 -12.96 -7.67
CA ALA A 302 -7.33 -12.03 -6.62
C ALA A 302 -8.78 -11.56 -6.85
N LEU A 303 -9.17 -11.25 -8.09
CA LEU A 303 -10.54 -10.90 -8.44
C LEU A 303 -11.54 -12.01 -8.09
N ILE A 304 -11.28 -13.25 -8.53
CA ILE A 304 -12.16 -14.41 -8.27
C ILE A 304 -12.30 -14.65 -6.77
N MET A 305 -11.21 -14.52 -6.01
CA MET A 305 -11.24 -14.68 -4.55
C MET A 305 -12.01 -13.54 -3.86
N SER A 306 -11.94 -12.32 -4.38
CA SER A 306 -12.64 -11.15 -3.83
C SER A 306 -14.16 -11.23 -3.95
N ILE A 307 -14.68 -11.79 -5.05
CA ILE A 307 -16.13 -11.94 -5.29
C ILE A 307 -16.78 -12.78 -4.20
N ASN A 308 -16.05 -13.75 -3.68
CA ASN A 308 -16.55 -14.64 -2.64
C ASN A 308 -16.52 -14.01 -1.24
N MET A 309 -15.81 -12.89 -1.01
CA MET A 309 -15.77 -12.22 0.29
C MET A 309 -17.18 -11.73 0.66
N ARG A 310 -17.81 -12.41 1.62
CA ARG A 310 -19.18 -12.07 2.05
C ARG A 310 -19.21 -10.66 2.67
N PRO A 311 -20.29 -9.89 2.46
CA PRO A 311 -20.58 -8.69 3.23
C PRO A 311 -20.40 -8.95 4.72
N ALA A 312 -19.70 -8.05 5.40
CA ALA A 312 -19.91 -7.93 6.83
C ALA A 312 -21.40 -7.63 7.00
N GLU A 313 -22.16 -8.56 7.56
CA GLU A 313 -23.50 -8.25 8.02
C GLU A 313 -23.37 -7.05 8.94
N VAL A 314 -24.05 -5.96 8.57
CA VAL A 314 -24.21 -4.81 9.46
C VAL A 314 -25.05 -5.34 10.60
N GLN A 315 -24.40 -5.60 11.73
CA GLN A 315 -25.12 -5.93 12.95
C GLN A 315 -25.98 -4.69 13.26
N PRO A 316 -27.32 -4.80 13.26
CA PRO A 316 -28.16 -3.64 13.53
C PRO A 316 -27.80 -3.13 14.92
N ASP A 317 -27.59 -1.82 15.03
CA ASP A 317 -27.36 -1.13 16.30
C ASP A 317 -28.46 -1.57 17.29
N THR A 318 -28.11 -2.43 18.24
CA THR A 318 -28.91 -2.64 19.43
C THR A 318 -28.73 -1.40 20.30
N ARG A 319 -29.60 -0.41 20.11
CA ARG A 319 -29.98 0.58 21.11
C ARG A 319 -31.49 0.71 21.16
#